data_AF-A0A7S4FBG7-F1
#
_entry.id   AF-A0A7S4FBG7-F1
#
_cell.length_a   1.000
_cell.length_b   1.000
_cell.length_c   1.000
_cell.angle_alpha   90.00
_cell.angle_beta   90.00
_cell.angle_gamma   90.00
#
_symmetry.space_group_name_H-M   'P 1'
#
loop_
_entity.id
_entity.type
_entity.pdbx_description
1 polymer ?
#
loop_
_entity_poly.entity_id
_entity_poly.type
_entity_poly.pdbx_seq_one_letter_code
_entity_poly.pdbx_strand_id
1 'polypeptide(L)'
;MPNGTADGEVAIRNFGQKVDLCARLREVLRAYPEAALLREMVQNADDAGASEFKVILDLRTHSASSLCLPATAPFQGPALLTYNDAVFTDTDLESIQQIGGSKKAGEAGRTKTGRFGVGFCSCYHATDLPSFLSRDFIAVLDPHCEFLPNASHAEPGKLLSFMENSMVKRFADQFEPYR
;
A
#
# COMPACT_ATOMS: atom_id res chain seq x y z
N MET A 1 36.57 40.45 39.87
CA MET A 1 35.15 40.14 39.61
C MET A 1 35.06 39.56 38.21
N PRO A 2 34.62 38.30 38.05
CA PRO A 2 34.64 37.58 36.78
C PRO A 2 33.45 38.00 35.92
N ASN A 3 33.59 38.02 34.59
CA ASN A 3 32.42 38.05 33.71
C ASN A 3 32.58 37.04 32.59
N GLY A 4 31.82 35.94 32.76
CA GLY A 4 31.18 35.17 31.70
C GLY A 4 32.12 34.50 30.70
N THR A 5 32.48 33.26 30.97
CA THR A 5 32.68 32.24 29.93
C THR A 5 31.48 32.29 28.98
N ALA A 6 31.73 32.60 27.71
CA ALA A 6 30.75 32.38 26.67
C ALA A 6 30.50 30.87 26.59
N ASP A 7 29.34 30.43 27.09
CA ASP A 7 28.88 29.05 26.98
C ASP A 7 28.89 28.65 25.50
N GLY A 8 29.79 27.75 25.16
CA GLY A 8 29.80 27.09 23.87
C GLY A 8 28.59 26.16 23.80
N GLU A 9 27.46 26.68 23.31
CA GLU A 9 26.28 25.85 23.03
C GLU A 9 26.67 24.76 22.02
N VAL A 10 26.66 23.50 22.48
CA VAL A 10 26.87 22.34 21.63
C VAL A 10 25.65 22.19 20.72
N ALA A 11 25.85 22.35 19.41
CA ALA A 11 24.79 22.16 18.43
C ALA A 11 24.37 20.67 18.36
N ILE A 12 23.32 20.31 19.08
CA ILE A 12 22.70 18.99 19.01
C ILE A 12 21.79 18.93 17.78
N ARG A 13 21.97 17.91 16.92
CA ARG A 13 21.15 17.68 15.73
C ARG A 13 20.54 16.29 15.75
N ASN A 14 19.34 16.15 15.18
CA ASN A 14 18.70 14.85 15.01
C ASN A 14 19.52 13.97 14.05
N PHE A 15 19.81 12.75 14.48
CA PHE A 15 20.54 11.74 13.70
C PHE A 15 19.82 10.40 13.86
N GLY A 16 19.77 9.62 12.78
CA GLY A 16 19.11 8.32 12.77
C GLY A 16 19.28 7.62 11.43
N GLN A 17 19.06 6.30 11.44
CA GLN A 17 19.07 5.48 10.22
C GLN A 17 17.76 5.69 9.46
N LYS A 18 17.84 5.66 8.12
CA LYS A 18 16.69 5.73 7.22
C LYS A 18 16.65 4.46 6.37
N VAL A 19 15.45 3.98 6.08
CA VAL A 19 15.22 2.84 5.19
C VAL A 19 14.57 3.37 3.93
N ASP A 20 15.18 3.10 2.78
CA ASP A 20 14.61 3.42 1.46
C ASP A 20 13.58 2.34 1.09
N LEU A 21 12.32 2.75 0.97
CA LEU A 21 11.21 1.86 0.64
C LEU A 21 11.41 1.13 -0.70
N CYS A 22 11.83 1.85 -1.74
CA CYS A 22 12.06 1.28 -3.06
C CYS A 22 13.21 0.27 -3.04
N ALA A 23 14.28 0.55 -2.27
CA ALA A 23 15.36 -0.41 -2.07
C ALA A 23 14.88 -1.69 -1.37
N ARG A 24 14.03 -1.57 -0.35
CA ARG A 24 13.44 -2.72 0.36
C ARG A 24 12.50 -3.53 -0.53
N LEU A 25 11.64 -2.87 -1.30
CA LEU A 25 10.78 -3.55 -2.27
C LEU A 25 11.61 -4.34 -3.28
N ARG A 26 12.70 -3.76 -3.81
CA ARG A 26 13.61 -4.45 -4.72
C ARG A 26 14.23 -5.71 -4.10
N GLU A 27 14.60 -5.67 -2.82
CA GLU A 27 15.10 -6.84 -2.10
C GLU A 27 14.03 -7.92 -1.94
N VAL A 28 12.80 -7.53 -1.61
CA VAL A 28 11.65 -8.45 -1.52
C VAL A 28 11.38 -9.09 -2.87
N LEU A 29 11.26 -8.33 -3.94
CA LEU A 29 10.99 -8.84 -5.29
C LEU A 29 12.09 -9.77 -5.81
N ARG A 30 13.34 -9.62 -5.36
CA ARG A 30 14.43 -10.57 -5.68
C ARG A 30 14.30 -11.89 -4.92
N ALA A 31 13.75 -11.87 -3.71
CA ALA A 31 13.56 -13.06 -2.89
C ALA A 31 12.28 -13.83 -3.24
N TYR A 32 11.29 -13.16 -3.83
CA TYR A 32 10.00 -13.73 -4.21
C TYR A 32 9.84 -13.71 -5.73
N PRO A 33 9.81 -14.86 -6.42
CA PRO A 33 9.61 -14.89 -7.87
C PRO A 33 8.23 -14.33 -8.25
N GLU A 34 8.07 -13.87 -9.50
CA GLU A 34 6.80 -13.32 -10.01
C GLU A 34 5.61 -14.26 -9.80
N ALA A 35 5.83 -15.58 -9.99
CA ALA A 35 4.82 -16.62 -9.74
C ALA A 35 4.30 -16.67 -8.28
N ALA A 36 4.98 -15.99 -7.35
CA ALA A 36 4.51 -15.88 -5.97
C ALA A 36 3.29 -14.98 -5.82
N LEU A 37 3.03 -14.04 -6.75
CA LEU A 37 1.95 -13.05 -6.61
C LEU A 37 0.60 -13.70 -6.29
N LEU A 38 0.13 -14.63 -7.14
CA LEU A 38 -1.17 -15.28 -6.92
C LEU A 38 -1.19 -16.14 -5.66
N ARG A 39 -0.07 -16.81 -5.35
CA ARG A 39 0.04 -17.64 -4.14
C ARG A 39 -0.06 -16.79 -2.87
N GLU A 40 0.62 -15.65 -2.82
CA GLU A 40 0.57 -14.73 -1.70
C GLU A 40 -0.82 -14.09 -1.56
N MET A 41 -1.50 -13.78 -2.67
CA MET A 41 -2.88 -13.28 -2.63
C MET A 41 -3.86 -14.32 -2.09
N VAL A 42 -3.71 -15.60 -2.47
CA VAL A 42 -4.50 -16.70 -1.91
C VAL A 42 -4.22 -16.89 -0.42
N GLN A 43 -2.95 -16.83 0.01
CA GLN A 43 -2.60 -16.94 1.43
C GLN A 43 -3.17 -15.79 2.25
N ASN A 44 -3.16 -14.56 1.72
CA ASN A 44 -3.78 -13.41 2.38
C ASN A 44 -5.29 -13.61 2.57
N ALA A 45 -5.97 -14.19 1.58
CA ALA A 45 -7.39 -14.52 1.68
C ALA A 45 -7.66 -15.59 2.75
N ASP A 46 -6.85 -16.66 2.78
CA ASP A 46 -6.91 -17.72 3.79
C ASP A 46 -6.66 -17.19 5.22
N ASP A 47 -5.61 -16.37 5.40
CA ASP A 47 -5.26 -15.74 6.68
C ASP A 47 -6.35 -14.77 7.18
N ALA A 48 -7.11 -14.18 6.26
CA ALA A 48 -8.26 -13.33 6.54
C ALA A 48 -9.56 -14.11 6.82
N GLY A 49 -9.55 -15.44 6.60
CA GLY A 49 -10.73 -16.29 6.77
C GLY A 49 -11.75 -16.17 5.64
N ALA A 50 -11.32 -15.79 4.43
CA ALA A 50 -12.16 -15.73 3.25
C ALA A 50 -12.71 -17.12 2.88
N SER A 51 -13.95 -17.17 2.41
CA SER A 51 -14.58 -18.37 1.87
C SER A 51 -14.52 -18.43 0.34
N GLU A 52 -14.28 -17.28 -0.30
CA GLU A 52 -14.20 -17.15 -1.74
C GLU A 52 -12.93 -16.36 -2.14
N PHE A 53 -12.26 -16.82 -3.18
CA PHE A 53 -11.16 -16.09 -3.82
C PHE A 53 -11.32 -16.14 -5.34
N LYS A 54 -11.15 -14.99 -6.00
CA LYS A 54 -11.25 -14.86 -7.46
C LYS A 54 -10.02 -14.14 -8.00
N VAL A 55 -9.61 -14.55 -9.20
CA VAL A 55 -8.60 -13.87 -10.01
C VAL A 55 -9.25 -13.49 -11.32
N ILE A 56 -9.15 -12.22 -11.70
CA ILE A 56 -9.77 -11.68 -12.89
C ILE A 56 -8.68 -10.94 -13.67
N LEU A 57 -8.44 -11.36 -14.91
CA LEU A 57 -7.72 -10.55 -15.87
C LEU A 57 -8.73 -9.60 -16.52
N ASP A 58 -8.79 -8.38 -16.00
CA ASP A 58 -9.64 -7.33 -16.54
C ASP A 58 -8.91 -6.65 -17.70
N LEU A 59 -9.46 -6.78 -18.91
CA LEU A 59 -8.91 -6.18 -20.11
C LEU A 59 -9.61 -4.88 -20.52
N ARG A 60 -10.51 -4.36 -19.67
CA ARG A 60 -11.17 -3.07 -19.89
C ARG A 60 -10.14 -1.94 -19.95
N THR A 61 -10.52 -0.85 -20.61
CA THR A 61 -9.80 0.42 -20.57
C THR A 61 -10.83 1.50 -20.28
N HIS A 62 -10.53 2.32 -19.29
CA HIS A 62 -11.42 3.35 -18.75
C HIS A 62 -11.00 4.73 -19.25
N SER A 63 -11.94 5.66 -19.28
CA SER A 63 -11.64 7.08 -19.55
C SER A 63 -10.75 7.65 -18.44
N ALA A 64 -10.02 8.72 -18.74
CA ALA A 64 -9.18 9.46 -17.80
C ALA A 64 -9.57 10.95 -17.72
N SER A 65 -10.80 11.29 -18.14
CA SER A 65 -11.30 12.65 -18.26
C SER A 65 -11.72 13.25 -16.91
N SER A 66 -12.10 12.41 -15.94
CA SER A 66 -12.62 12.82 -14.63
C SER A 66 -11.92 12.12 -13.47
N LEU A 67 -10.61 12.36 -13.33
CA LEU A 67 -9.80 11.78 -12.25
C LEU A 67 -9.61 12.76 -11.08
N CYS A 68 -9.75 12.30 -9.83
CA CYS A 68 -9.33 13.07 -8.66
C CYS A 68 -7.82 12.94 -8.39
N LEU A 69 -7.18 11.90 -8.95
CA LEU A 69 -5.73 11.72 -9.01
C LEU A 69 -5.26 11.73 -10.47
N PRO A 70 -5.09 12.91 -11.11
CA PRO A 70 -4.84 12.99 -12.56
C PRO A 70 -3.61 12.22 -13.05
N ALA A 71 -2.55 12.13 -12.24
CA ALA A 71 -1.34 11.38 -12.58
C ALA A 71 -1.56 9.86 -12.62
N THR A 72 -2.72 9.36 -12.18
CA THR A 72 -3.10 7.94 -12.30
C THR A 72 -3.68 7.58 -13.68
N ALA A 73 -3.80 8.53 -14.60
CA ALA A 73 -4.31 8.29 -15.95
C ALA A 73 -3.66 7.10 -16.70
N PRO A 74 -2.32 6.86 -16.60
CA PRO A 74 -1.71 5.69 -17.23
C PRO A 74 -2.20 4.34 -16.68
N PHE A 75 -2.80 4.32 -15.49
CA PHE A 75 -3.28 3.12 -14.80
C PHE A 75 -4.77 2.82 -15.05
N GLN A 76 -5.42 3.53 -15.98
CA GLN A 76 -6.83 3.30 -16.39
C GLN A 76 -6.99 2.17 -17.43
N GLY A 77 -5.94 1.39 -17.67
CA GLY A 77 -5.93 0.29 -18.63
C GLY A 77 -6.25 -1.08 -18.02
N PRO A 78 -5.88 -2.18 -18.70
CA PRO A 78 -6.02 -3.53 -18.20
C PRO A 78 -5.36 -3.75 -16.84
N ALA A 79 -5.96 -4.59 -16.01
CA ALA A 79 -5.52 -4.87 -14.65
C ALA A 79 -5.68 -6.34 -14.27
N LEU A 80 -4.81 -6.81 -13.38
CA LEU A 80 -4.99 -8.08 -12.67
C LEU A 80 -5.72 -7.81 -11.36
N LEU A 81 -6.96 -8.24 -11.25
CA LEU A 81 -7.77 -8.08 -10.04
C LEU A 81 -7.75 -9.38 -9.23
N THR A 82 -7.57 -9.24 -7.93
CA THR A 82 -7.82 -10.32 -6.96
C THR A 82 -8.94 -9.89 -6.03
N TYR A 83 -9.86 -10.80 -5.78
CA TYR A 83 -11.00 -10.58 -4.89
C TYR A 83 -11.04 -11.69 -3.84
N ASN A 84 -11.40 -11.31 -2.62
CA ASN A 84 -11.84 -12.23 -1.58
C ASN A 84 -12.98 -11.60 -0.79
N ASP A 85 -13.80 -12.43 -0.15
CA ASP A 85 -14.98 -12.00 0.61
C ASP A 85 -14.68 -11.62 2.07
N ALA A 86 -13.41 -11.63 2.49
CA ALA A 86 -13.00 -11.07 3.76
C ALA A 86 -12.82 -9.55 3.67
N VAL A 87 -12.94 -8.88 4.82
CA VAL A 87 -12.87 -7.41 4.91
C VAL A 87 -11.66 -7.04 5.76
N PHE A 88 -10.82 -6.12 5.28
CA PHE A 88 -9.68 -5.64 6.05
C PHE A 88 -10.13 -5.13 7.42
N THR A 89 -9.40 -5.46 8.48
CA THR A 89 -9.51 -4.84 9.82
C THR A 89 -8.55 -3.64 9.94
N ASP A 90 -8.69 -2.83 10.99
CA ASP A 90 -7.77 -1.70 11.21
C ASP A 90 -6.35 -2.20 11.46
N THR A 91 -6.23 -3.37 12.10
CA THR A 91 -4.95 -4.04 12.28
C THR A 91 -4.34 -4.48 10.94
N ASP A 92 -5.15 -4.96 9.99
CA ASP A 92 -4.65 -5.33 8.66
C ASP A 92 -4.19 -4.09 7.89
N LEU A 93 -4.92 -2.97 8.02
CA LEU A 93 -4.58 -1.69 7.40
C LEU A 93 -3.29 -1.09 7.96
N GLU A 94 -3.04 -1.20 9.26
CA GLU A 94 -1.74 -0.84 9.84
C GLU A 94 -0.62 -1.78 9.35
N SER A 95 -0.92 -3.08 9.28
CA SER A 95 0.08 -4.11 8.99
C SER A 95 0.55 -4.06 7.54
N ILE A 96 -0.33 -3.75 6.58
CA ILE A 96 0.02 -3.62 5.16
C ILE A 96 0.96 -2.43 4.90
N GLN A 97 0.94 -1.40 5.75
CA GLN A 97 1.87 -0.26 5.69
C GLN A 97 3.28 -0.60 6.20
N GLN A 98 3.44 -1.71 6.92
CA GLN A 98 4.68 -2.10 7.60
C GLN A 98 5.40 -3.23 6.84
N ILE A 99 6.25 -2.88 5.86
CA ILE A 99 6.98 -3.90 5.08
C ILE A 99 8.05 -4.59 5.93
N GLY A 100 7.83 -5.87 6.22
CA GLY A 100 8.78 -6.69 6.98
C GLY A 100 8.77 -6.42 8.49
N GLY A 101 7.84 -5.59 8.97
CA GLY A 101 7.56 -5.40 10.38
C GLY A 101 6.92 -6.67 10.96
N SER A 102 7.73 -7.56 11.52
CA SER A 102 7.18 -8.70 12.24
C SER A 102 6.52 -8.19 13.53
N LYS A 103 5.19 -8.06 13.60
CA LYS A 103 4.46 -8.01 14.87
C LYS A 103 4.57 -9.39 15.55
N LYS A 104 5.76 -9.75 16.04
CA LYS A 104 6.00 -10.91 16.91
C LYS A 104 6.73 -10.47 18.17
N ALA A 105 5.98 -9.99 19.14
CA ALA A 105 6.44 -9.95 20.53
C ALA A 105 5.34 -10.21 21.58
N GLY A 106 4.11 -10.57 21.18
CA GLY A 106 2.98 -10.68 22.15
C GLY A 106 2.14 -11.95 22.09
N GLU A 107 1.90 -12.54 20.91
CA GLU A 107 0.92 -13.61 20.78
C GLU A 107 1.60 -14.94 20.40
N ALA A 108 2.14 -15.60 21.43
CA ALA A 108 2.53 -17.00 21.38
C ALA A 108 1.28 -17.90 21.26
N GLY A 109 0.63 -17.90 20.09
CA GLY A 109 -0.52 -18.76 19.85
C GLY A 109 -1.44 -18.25 18.75
N ARG A 110 -0.95 -18.15 17.51
CA ARG A 110 -1.78 -18.33 16.31
C ARG A 110 -0.92 -18.38 15.05
N THR A 111 -1.35 -19.28 14.18
CA THR A 111 -0.87 -19.73 12.87
C THR A 111 -0.70 -18.65 11.78
N LYS A 112 -0.52 -17.36 12.11
CA LYS A 112 -0.20 -16.33 11.11
C LYS A 112 1.30 -16.37 10.81
N THR A 113 1.70 -17.24 9.88
CA THR A 113 3.11 -17.50 9.54
C THR A 113 3.69 -16.48 8.56
N GLY A 114 2.90 -15.52 8.07
CA GLY A 114 3.35 -14.47 7.16
C GLY A 114 4.12 -13.34 7.85
N ARG A 115 5.22 -12.89 7.25
CA ARG A 115 5.73 -11.54 7.49
C ARG A 115 4.70 -10.58 6.90
N PHE A 116 3.90 -9.95 7.75
CA PHE A 116 2.86 -9.00 7.31
C PHE A 116 3.43 -7.96 6.35
N GLY A 117 2.64 -7.62 5.33
CA GLY A 117 3.01 -6.67 4.27
C GLY A 117 3.96 -7.23 3.18
N VAL A 118 4.73 -8.29 3.44
CA VAL A 118 5.68 -8.83 2.45
C VAL A 118 4.97 -9.55 1.31
N GLY A 119 3.95 -10.36 1.61
CA GLY A 119 3.16 -11.05 0.59
C GLY A 119 2.47 -10.07 -0.36
N PHE A 120 1.93 -8.97 0.15
CA PHE A 120 1.34 -7.91 -0.67
C PHE A 120 2.36 -7.19 -1.57
N CYS A 121 3.63 -7.10 -1.16
CA CYS A 121 4.67 -6.50 -2.00
C CYS A 121 4.89 -7.27 -3.31
N SER A 122 4.45 -8.53 -3.41
CA SER A 122 4.51 -9.27 -4.68
C SER A 122 3.71 -8.61 -5.81
N CYS A 123 2.71 -7.77 -5.49
CA CYS A 123 1.97 -6.98 -6.47
C CYS A 123 2.87 -6.05 -7.30
N TYR A 124 4.02 -5.63 -6.77
CA TYR A 124 4.98 -4.81 -7.50
C TYR A 124 5.74 -5.53 -8.62
N HIS A 125 5.53 -6.84 -8.80
CA HIS A 125 5.92 -7.52 -10.04
C HIS A 125 5.01 -7.16 -11.22
N ALA A 126 3.76 -6.80 -10.95
CA ALA A 126 2.74 -6.56 -11.97
C ALA A 126 2.38 -5.07 -12.15
N THR A 127 2.56 -4.24 -11.12
CA THR A 127 2.18 -2.82 -11.17
C THR A 127 3.03 -1.96 -10.23
N ASP A 128 3.33 -0.72 -10.63
CA ASP A 128 3.98 0.27 -9.78
C ASP A 128 3.00 0.97 -8.82
N LEU A 129 1.69 0.84 -9.06
CA LEU A 129 0.64 1.53 -8.31
C LEU A 129 -0.47 0.56 -7.84
N PRO A 130 -0.15 -0.43 -6.98
CA PRO A 130 -1.15 -1.35 -6.46
C PRO A 130 -2.19 -0.60 -5.63
N SER A 131 -3.43 -1.03 -5.77
CA SER A 131 -4.57 -0.47 -5.05
C SER A 131 -5.56 -1.55 -4.64
N PHE A 132 -6.35 -1.27 -3.61
CA PHE A 132 -7.39 -2.17 -3.14
C PHE A 132 -8.58 -1.40 -2.58
N LEU A 133 -9.77 -1.95 -2.79
CA LEU A 133 -11.02 -1.50 -2.19
C LEU A 133 -11.37 -2.44 -1.04
N SER A 134 -11.63 -1.87 0.14
CA SER A 134 -12.21 -2.60 1.26
C SER A 134 -13.08 -1.66 2.08
N ARG A 135 -14.19 -2.18 2.61
CA ARG A 135 -15.21 -1.38 3.32
C ARG A 135 -15.71 -0.23 2.44
N ASP A 136 -15.36 1.00 2.80
CA ASP A 136 -15.79 2.26 2.24
C ASP A 136 -14.62 3.10 1.71
N PHE A 137 -13.44 2.49 1.49
CA PHE A 137 -12.26 3.20 1.03
C PHE A 137 -11.47 2.44 -0.04
N ILE A 138 -10.79 3.20 -0.89
CA ILE A 138 -9.75 2.73 -1.80
C ILE A 138 -8.40 3.16 -1.24
N ALA A 139 -7.50 2.22 -1.04
CA ALA A 139 -6.10 2.49 -0.74
C ALA A 139 -5.28 2.40 -2.03
N VAL A 140 -4.41 3.38 -2.26
CA VAL A 140 -3.46 3.40 -3.38
C VAL A 140 -2.06 3.57 -2.81
N LEU A 141 -1.12 2.72 -3.23
CA LEU A 141 0.27 2.74 -2.78
C LEU A 141 1.20 3.15 -3.92
N ASP A 142 2.04 4.14 -3.68
CA ASP A 142 2.94 4.77 -4.65
C ASP A 142 4.34 4.90 -4.03
N PRO A 143 5.13 3.82 -3.98
CA PRO A 143 6.43 3.82 -3.30
C PRO A 143 7.43 4.82 -3.90
N HIS A 144 7.21 5.21 -5.16
CA HIS A 144 7.99 6.20 -5.89
C HIS A 144 7.60 7.65 -5.58
N CYS A 145 6.42 7.89 -4.98
CA CYS A 145 5.87 9.21 -4.69
C CYS A 145 5.73 10.07 -5.96
N GLU A 146 5.38 9.45 -7.09
CA GLU A 146 5.31 10.09 -8.41
C GLU A 146 3.87 10.41 -8.83
N PHE A 147 2.91 9.59 -8.43
CA PHE A 147 1.54 9.61 -8.93
C PHE A 147 0.54 10.20 -7.93
N LEU A 148 0.86 10.15 -6.63
CA LEU A 148 -0.06 10.59 -5.58
C LEU A 148 0.28 12.00 -5.07
N PRO A 149 -0.71 12.91 -4.95
CA PRO A 149 -0.49 14.27 -4.49
C PRO A 149 -0.08 14.29 -3.02
N ASN A 150 0.92 15.10 -2.66
CA ASN A 150 1.44 15.19 -1.29
C ASN A 150 1.86 13.81 -0.72
N ALA A 151 2.32 12.88 -1.55
CA ALA A 151 3.01 11.68 -1.10
C ALA A 151 4.42 12.03 -0.63
N SER A 152 4.90 11.30 0.38
CA SER A 152 6.27 11.38 0.85
C SER A 152 6.80 9.99 1.09
N HIS A 153 8.12 9.79 1.14
CA HIS A 153 8.67 8.48 1.46
C HIS A 153 8.30 7.95 2.86
N ALA A 154 7.78 8.80 3.75
CA ALA A 154 7.20 8.37 5.03
C ALA A 154 5.74 7.91 4.89
N GLU A 155 4.97 8.52 3.98
CA GLU A 155 3.56 8.23 3.72
C GLU A 155 3.29 8.17 2.20
N PRO A 156 3.79 7.12 1.52
CA PRO A 156 3.79 7.01 0.06
C PRO A 156 2.47 6.48 -0.50
N GLY A 157 1.36 6.69 0.22
CA GLY A 157 0.05 6.18 -0.15
C GLY A 157 -1.06 7.19 0.11
N LYS A 158 -2.27 6.87 -0.35
CA LYS A 158 -3.48 7.65 -0.10
C LYS A 158 -4.67 6.73 0.13
N LEU A 159 -5.57 7.18 1.01
CA LEU A 159 -6.88 6.59 1.24
C LEU A 159 -7.94 7.53 0.66
N LEU A 160 -8.77 7.02 -0.25
CA LEU A 160 -9.89 7.72 -0.86
C LEU A 160 -11.20 7.16 -0.30
N SER A 161 -12.13 8.02 0.10
CA SER A 161 -13.47 7.57 0.47
C SER A 161 -14.25 7.15 -0.79
N PHE A 162 -14.82 5.94 -0.76
CA PHE A 162 -15.63 5.36 -1.82
C PHE A 162 -17.15 5.55 -1.59
N MET A 163 -17.55 5.97 -0.39
CA MET A 163 -18.96 6.19 -0.04
C MET A 163 -19.44 7.62 -0.35
N GLU A 164 -18.54 8.54 -0.67
CA GLU A 164 -18.90 9.92 -0.94
C GLU A 164 -19.49 10.07 -2.35
N ASN A 165 -20.81 9.89 -2.46
CA ASN A 165 -21.56 9.92 -3.73
C ASN A 165 -21.28 11.16 -4.60
N SER A 166 -20.98 12.31 -4.00
CA SER A 166 -20.57 13.53 -4.70
C SER A 166 -19.23 13.34 -5.43
N MET A 167 -18.22 12.80 -4.75
CA MET A 167 -16.89 12.58 -5.30
C MET A 167 -16.91 11.48 -6.36
N VAL A 168 -17.63 10.39 -6.09
CA VAL A 168 -17.80 9.29 -7.05
C VAL A 168 -18.48 9.76 -8.34
N LYS A 169 -19.45 10.68 -8.26
CA LYS A 169 -20.09 11.28 -9.44
C LYS A 169 -19.19 12.29 -10.16
N ARG A 170 -18.46 13.12 -9.40
CA ARG A 170 -17.60 14.16 -9.95
C ARG A 170 -16.36 13.60 -10.64
N PHE A 171 -15.80 12.53 -10.10
CA PHE A 171 -14.58 11.89 -10.57
C PHE A 171 -14.86 10.45 -11.01
N ALA A 172 -15.92 10.28 -11.82
CA ALA A 172 -16.44 8.97 -12.20
C ALA A 172 -15.36 8.04 -12.76
N ASP A 173 -14.48 8.58 -13.61
CA ASP A 173 -13.40 7.81 -14.22
C ASP A 173 -12.44 7.21 -13.19
N GLN A 174 -12.17 7.89 -12.07
CA GLN A 174 -11.26 7.37 -11.03
C GLN A 174 -11.81 6.10 -10.37
N PHE A 175 -13.13 6.02 -10.24
CA PHE A 175 -13.83 5.00 -9.47
C PHE A 175 -14.42 3.89 -10.35
N GLU A 176 -14.52 4.12 -11.66
CA GLU A 176 -15.07 3.16 -12.62
C GLU A 176 -14.36 1.80 -12.64
N PRO A 177 -13.02 1.69 -12.47
CA PRO A 177 -12.36 0.38 -12.39
C PRO A 177 -12.84 -0.50 -11.22
N TYR A 178 -13.43 0.11 -10.19
CA TYR A 178 -13.90 -0.57 -8.97
C TYR A 178 -15.40 -0.90 -9.00
N ARG A 179 -16.04 -0.73 -10.16
CA ARG A 179 -17.47 -1.01 -10.39
C ARG A 179 -17.71 -2.25 -11.25
#